data_AF-A0A357EDU9-F1
#
_entry.id   AF-A0A357EDU9-F1
#
_cell.length_a   1.000
_cell.length_b   1.000
_cell.length_c   1.000
_cell.angle_alpha   90.00
_cell.angle_beta   90.00
_cell.angle_gamma   90.00
#
_symmetry.space_group_name_H-M   'P 1'
#
loop_
_entity.id
_entity.type
_entity.pdbx_description
1 polymer ?
#
loop_
_entity_poly.entity_id
_entity_poly.type
_entity_poly.pdbx_seq_one_letter_code
_entity_poly.pdbx_strand_id
1 'polypeptide(L)'
;MKIRKWTGIFFALSLLMTMPVFASDDLEALIKAGDHRKLEMYYAEEAKTLKAKADKWEVLAEYYEKFPDEYSGGSENVHKHIENVRAMADDYRKAMHEARDLALRHHSLIRKGP
;
A
#
# COMPACT_ATOMS: atom_id res chain seq x y z
N MET A 1 27.49 33.33 -13.54
CA MET A 1 26.41 32.89 -12.63
C MET A 1 25.27 32.31 -13.47
N LYS A 2 25.18 30.99 -13.60
CA LYS A 2 24.07 30.32 -14.29
C LYS A 2 23.19 29.66 -13.23
N ILE A 3 22.02 30.25 -13.04
CA ILE A 3 20.90 29.67 -12.28
C ILE A 3 20.05 28.88 -13.28
N ARG A 4 19.33 27.85 -12.78
CA ARG A 4 18.32 26.97 -13.43
C ARG A 4 18.93 25.66 -13.94
N LYS A 5 18.50 24.46 -13.53
CA LYS A 5 17.14 24.01 -13.14
C LYS A 5 17.25 22.94 -12.03
N TRP A 6 16.71 23.21 -10.85
CA TRP A 6 16.61 22.27 -9.71
C TRP A 6 15.15 22.22 -9.23
N THR A 7 14.22 22.00 -10.16
CA THR A 7 12.78 21.98 -9.86
C THR A 7 12.12 20.71 -10.39
N GLY A 8 12.83 19.58 -10.32
CA GLY A 8 12.31 18.27 -10.72
C GLY A 8 12.28 17.21 -9.61
N ILE A 9 12.95 17.43 -8.48
CA ILE A 9 13.28 16.34 -7.53
C ILE A 9 12.24 16.14 -6.40
N PHE A 10 11.17 16.93 -6.33
CA PHE A 10 10.22 16.82 -5.21
C PHE A 10 8.85 16.21 -5.54
N PHE A 11 8.54 15.89 -6.79
CA PHE A 11 7.19 15.42 -7.12
C PHE A 11 6.96 13.91 -7.00
N ALA A 12 8.00 13.08 -6.97
CA ALA A 12 7.83 11.63 -6.85
C ALA A 12 7.83 11.11 -5.41
N LEU A 13 8.38 11.87 -4.44
CA LEU A 13 8.56 11.40 -3.06
C LEU A 13 7.59 12.03 -2.04
N SER A 14 6.87 13.10 -2.40
CA SER A 14 6.01 13.84 -1.47
C SER A 14 4.56 13.35 -1.41
N LEU A 15 4.20 12.26 -2.08
CA LEU A 15 2.82 11.72 -2.09
C LEU A 15 2.68 10.41 -1.30
N LEU A 16 3.39 10.28 -0.17
CA LEU A 16 3.37 9.08 0.68
C LEU A 16 2.74 9.30 2.07
N MET A 17 2.32 10.52 2.43
CA MET A 17 2.00 10.87 3.82
C MET A 17 0.66 11.59 4.03
N THR A 18 -0.37 11.29 3.24
CA THR A 18 -1.74 11.68 3.59
C THR A 18 -2.66 10.47 3.42
N MET A 19 -2.56 9.53 4.35
CA MET A 19 -3.59 8.50 4.50
C MET A 19 -4.22 8.71 5.88
N PRO A 20 -5.55 8.67 6.01
CA PRO A 20 -6.18 8.59 7.30
C PRO A 20 -5.66 7.31 7.97
N VAL A 21 -4.85 7.47 9.01
CA VAL A 21 -4.63 6.40 9.98
C VAL A 21 -5.97 6.29 10.70
N PHE A 22 -6.84 5.40 10.22
CA PHE A 22 -7.98 5.00 11.04
C PHE A 22 -7.39 4.44 12.32
N ALA A 23 -7.58 5.18 13.42
CA ALA A 23 -6.85 4.99 14.66
C ALA A 23 -6.98 3.54 15.13
N SER A 24 -5.87 2.93 15.53
CA SER A 24 -5.81 1.60 16.15
C SER A 24 -6.86 1.41 17.26
N ASP A 25 -7.16 2.50 17.97
CA ASP A 25 -8.10 2.57 19.07
C ASP A 25 -9.55 2.29 18.63
N ASP A 26 -9.91 2.66 17.40
CA ASP A 26 -11.25 2.39 16.83
C ASP A 26 -11.39 0.90 16.46
N LEU A 27 -10.36 0.30 15.86
CA LEU A 27 -10.37 -1.12 15.53
C LEU A 27 -10.45 -2.00 16.80
N GLU A 28 -9.68 -1.67 17.84
CA GLU A 28 -9.72 -2.42 19.10
C GLU A 28 -11.12 -2.33 19.77
N ALA A 29 -11.76 -1.16 19.69
CA ALA A 29 -13.14 -0.99 20.16
C ALA A 29 -14.14 -1.85 19.36
N LEU A 30 -14.00 -1.92 18.03
CA LEU A 30 -14.85 -2.77 17.18
C LEU A 30 -14.68 -4.27 17.50
N ILE A 31 -13.44 -4.71 17.73
CA ILE A 31 -13.14 -6.09 18.12
C ILE A 31 -13.78 -6.40 19.48
N LYS A 32 -13.61 -5.53 20.48
CA LYS A 32 -14.21 -5.69 21.82
C LYS A 32 -15.74 -5.71 21.78
N ALA A 33 -16.34 -4.88 20.93
CA ALA A 33 -17.78 -4.83 20.75
C ALA A 33 -18.35 -6.04 19.97
N GLY A 34 -17.50 -6.85 19.33
CA GLY A 34 -17.94 -7.96 18.48
C GLY A 34 -18.75 -7.50 17.26
N ASP A 35 -18.55 -6.24 16.81
CA ASP A 35 -19.32 -5.67 15.70
C ASP A 35 -18.77 -6.19 14.37
N HIS A 36 -19.14 -7.44 14.04
CA HIS A 36 -18.64 -8.13 12.86
C HIS A 36 -19.01 -7.41 11.55
N ARG A 37 -20.10 -6.64 11.52
CA ARG A 37 -20.46 -5.86 10.33
C ARG A 37 -19.48 -4.72 10.09
N LYS A 38 -19.14 -3.96 11.14
CA LYS A 38 -18.13 -2.90 11.00
C LYS A 38 -16.74 -3.47 10.74
N LEU A 39 -16.39 -4.59 11.35
CA LEU A 39 -15.11 -5.27 11.10
C LEU A 39 -14.99 -5.78 9.65
N GLU A 40 -16.06 -6.35 9.09
CA GLU A 40 -16.11 -6.71 7.66
C GLU A 40 -15.82 -5.48 6.78
N MET A 41 -16.57 -4.39 7.00
CA MET A 41 -16.41 -3.16 6.22
C MET A 41 -15.00 -2.58 6.35
N TYR A 42 -14.47 -2.54 7.57
CA TYR A 42 -13.12 -2.05 7.85
C TYR A 42 -12.07 -2.83 7.05
N TYR A 43 -12.06 -4.15 7.16
CA TYR A 43 -11.06 -4.97 6.48
C TYR A 43 -11.25 -4.99 4.96
N ALA A 44 -12.48 -4.82 4.45
CA ALA A 44 -12.75 -4.68 3.03
C ALA A 44 -12.16 -3.37 2.47
N GLU A 45 -12.28 -2.25 3.20
CA GLU A 45 -11.64 -0.98 2.83
C GLU A 45 -10.12 -1.01 2.98
N GLU A 46 -9.61 -1.68 4.02
CA GLU A 46 -8.17 -1.89 4.20
C GLU A 46 -7.58 -2.68 3.03
N ALA A 47 -8.25 -3.75 2.60
CA ALA A 47 -7.84 -4.51 1.41
C ALA A 47 -7.79 -3.62 0.15
N LYS A 48 -8.79 -2.76 -0.10
CA LYS A 48 -8.76 -1.82 -1.24
C LYS A 48 -7.58 -0.86 -1.14
N THR A 49 -7.31 -0.34 0.05
CA THR A 49 -6.20 0.58 0.31
C THR A 49 -4.85 -0.09 0.07
N LEU A 50 -4.67 -1.31 0.57
CA LEU A 50 -3.45 -2.11 0.36
C LEU A 50 -3.26 -2.46 -1.11
N LYS A 51 -4.33 -2.82 -1.83
CA LYS A 51 -4.28 -3.02 -3.28
C LYS A 51 -3.78 -1.76 -4.00
N ALA A 52 -4.33 -0.59 -3.69
CA ALA A 52 -3.92 0.66 -4.30
C ALA A 52 -2.44 0.99 -4.00
N LYS A 53 -1.93 0.62 -2.82
CA LYS A 53 -0.49 0.73 -2.51
C LYS A 53 0.33 -0.23 -3.35
N ALA A 54 -0.05 -1.50 -3.46
CA ALA A 54 0.63 -2.48 -4.30
C ALA A 54 0.71 -2.02 -5.77
N ASP A 55 -0.41 -1.55 -6.32
CA ASP A 55 -0.48 -1.05 -7.71
C ASP A 55 0.49 0.13 -7.93
N LYS A 56 0.60 1.05 -6.96
CA LYS A 56 1.54 2.18 -7.04
C LYS A 56 3.01 1.72 -7.07
N TRP A 57 3.37 0.76 -6.24
CA TRP A 57 4.73 0.22 -6.23
C TRP A 57 5.05 -0.55 -7.52
N GLU A 58 4.08 -1.27 -8.08
CA GLU A 58 4.26 -1.93 -9.38
C GLU A 58 4.49 -0.91 -10.50
N VAL A 59 3.68 0.15 -10.57
CA VAL A 59 3.87 1.24 -11.54
C VAL A 59 5.25 1.90 -11.39
N LEU A 60 5.74 2.03 -10.15
CA LEU A 60 7.08 2.56 -9.90
C LEU A 60 8.18 1.61 -10.39
N ALA A 61 8.02 0.30 -10.20
CA ALA A 61 8.96 -0.70 -10.74
C ALA A 61 9.00 -0.62 -12.28
N GLU A 62 7.83 -0.61 -12.93
CA GLU A 62 7.73 -0.47 -14.38
C GLU A 62 8.35 0.84 -14.90
N TYR A 63 8.22 1.94 -14.14
CA TYR A 63 8.84 3.21 -14.48
C TYR A 63 10.37 3.09 -14.50
N TYR A 64 10.97 2.52 -13.46
CA TYR A 64 12.42 2.35 -13.42
C TYR A 64 12.94 1.30 -14.41
N GLU A 65 12.14 0.32 -14.80
CA GLU A 65 12.48 -0.57 -15.91
C GLU A 65 12.53 0.14 -17.26
N LYS A 66 11.59 1.07 -17.50
CA LYS A 66 11.53 1.85 -18.76
C LYS A 66 12.55 2.98 -18.79
N PHE A 67 12.90 3.54 -17.64
CA PHE A 67 13.79 4.69 -17.49
C PHE A 67 14.89 4.41 -16.45
N PRO A 68 15.81 3.47 -16.73
CA PRO A 68 16.84 3.06 -15.77
C PRO A 68 17.79 4.21 -15.38
N ASP A 69 17.98 5.19 -16.27
CA ASP A 69 18.85 6.35 -16.05
C ASP A 69 18.29 7.36 -15.02
N GLU A 70 17.00 7.27 -14.68
CA GLU A 70 16.38 8.09 -13.62
C GLU A 70 16.83 7.67 -12.22
N TYR A 71 17.39 6.46 -12.09
CA TYR A 71 17.99 6.00 -10.84
C TYR A 71 19.51 6.17 -10.89
N SER A 72 20.05 7.00 -9.99
CA SER A 72 21.45 7.46 -10.01
C SER A 72 22.51 6.41 -9.58
N GLY A 73 22.17 5.12 -9.55
CA GLY A 73 23.01 4.06 -8.98
C GLY A 73 23.85 3.24 -9.96
N GLY A 74 23.77 3.45 -11.28
CA GLY A 74 24.37 2.53 -12.26
C GLY A 74 23.61 1.19 -12.35
N SER A 75 23.81 0.44 -13.44
CA SER A 75 22.90 -0.63 -13.87
C SER A 75 22.61 -1.73 -12.84
N GLU A 76 23.60 -2.16 -12.06
CA GLU A 76 23.41 -3.19 -11.02
C GLU A 76 22.52 -2.69 -9.87
N ASN A 77 22.73 -1.44 -9.44
CA ASN A 77 21.91 -0.85 -8.39
C ASN A 77 20.50 -0.51 -8.89
N VAL A 78 20.32 -0.20 -10.18
CA VAL A 78 18.98 -0.04 -10.80
C VAL A 78 18.20 -1.34 -10.71
N HIS A 79 18.82 -2.47 -11.08
CA HIS A 79 18.17 -3.77 -11.04
C HIS A 79 17.74 -4.14 -9.61
N LYS A 80 18.67 -4.02 -8.65
CA LYS A 80 18.37 -4.25 -7.23
C LYS A 80 17.29 -3.30 -6.69
N HIS A 81 17.26 -2.05 -7.17
CA HIS A 81 16.22 -1.11 -6.79
C HIS A 81 14.84 -1.56 -7.29
N ILE A 82 14.73 -1.97 -8.55
CA ILE A 82 13.49 -2.50 -9.15
C ILE A 82 13.02 -3.74 -8.37
N GLU A 83 13.93 -4.66 -8.04
CA GLU A 83 13.60 -5.84 -7.24
C GLU A 83 13.05 -5.45 -5.85
N ASN A 84 13.66 -4.50 -5.17
CA ASN A 84 13.17 -4.01 -3.87
C ASN A 84 11.78 -3.37 -3.99
N VAL A 85 11.56 -2.58 -5.05
CA VAL A 85 10.27 -1.93 -5.32
C VAL A 85 9.18 -2.98 -5.58
N ARG A 86 9.50 -4.04 -6.34
CA ARG A 86 8.58 -5.18 -6.55
C ARG A 86 8.30 -5.94 -5.26
N ALA A 87 9.32 -6.18 -4.44
CA ALA A 87 9.15 -6.83 -3.15
C ALA A 87 8.17 -6.05 -2.25
N MET A 88 8.24 -4.72 -2.26
CA MET A 88 7.26 -3.88 -1.56
C MET A 88 5.84 -4.06 -2.10
N ALA A 89 5.67 -4.09 -3.44
CA ALA A 89 4.38 -4.35 -4.06
C ALA A 89 3.80 -5.70 -3.60
N ASP A 90 4.62 -6.74 -3.55
CA ASP A 90 4.23 -8.08 -3.12
C ASP A 90 3.85 -8.14 -1.64
N ASP A 91 4.56 -7.43 -0.76
CA ASP A 91 4.20 -7.36 0.66
C ASP A 91 2.85 -6.67 0.86
N TYR A 92 2.55 -5.61 0.10
CA TYR A 92 1.21 -5.01 0.11
C TYR A 92 0.14 -5.96 -0.46
N ARG A 93 0.46 -6.79 -1.47
CA ARG A 93 -0.47 -7.82 -1.97
C ARG A 93 -0.77 -8.88 -0.91
N LYS A 94 0.25 -9.35 -0.18
CA LYS A 94 0.05 -10.30 0.93
C LYS A 94 -0.88 -9.70 2.00
N ALA A 95 -0.58 -8.49 2.47
CA ALA A 95 -1.42 -7.81 3.44
C ALA A 95 -2.86 -7.59 2.93
N MET A 96 -3.02 -7.22 1.65
CA MET A 96 -4.34 -7.10 1.02
C MET A 96 -5.12 -8.42 1.09
N HIS A 97 -4.47 -9.55 0.79
CA HIS A 97 -5.10 -10.87 0.87
C HIS A 97 -5.51 -11.21 2.30
N GLU A 98 -4.65 -10.94 3.29
CA GLU A 98 -4.97 -11.13 4.71
C GLU A 98 -6.18 -10.30 5.15
N ALA A 99 -6.21 -9.01 4.79
CA ALA A 99 -7.35 -8.13 5.08
C ALA A 99 -8.63 -8.64 4.41
N ARG A 100 -8.55 -9.05 3.14
CA ARG A 100 -9.71 -9.64 2.44
C ARG A 100 -10.22 -10.90 3.13
N ASP A 101 -9.33 -11.76 3.57
CA ASP A 101 -9.70 -13.00 4.27
C ASP A 101 -10.34 -12.69 5.64
N LEU A 102 -9.87 -11.67 6.36
CA LEU A 102 -10.49 -11.19 7.59
C LEU A 102 -11.91 -10.65 7.35
N ALA A 103 -12.10 -9.85 6.28
CA ALA A 103 -13.43 -9.38 5.89
C ALA A 103 -14.38 -10.56 5.61
N LEU A 104 -13.91 -11.58 4.86
CA LEU A 104 -14.70 -12.78 4.56
C LEU A 104 -15.06 -13.58 5.83
N ARG A 105 -14.15 -13.68 6.80
CA ARG A 105 -14.43 -14.32 8.09
C ARG A 105 -15.55 -13.58 8.83
N HIS A 106 -15.45 -12.26 8.94
CA HIS A 106 -16.49 -11.47 9.60
C HIS A 106 -17.83 -11.53 8.87
N HIS A 107 -17.83 -11.47 7.53
CA HIS A 107 -19.02 -11.70 6.72
C HIS A 107 -19.68 -13.06 7.04
N SER A 108 -18.87 -14.11 7.18
CA SER A 108 -19.36 -15.44 7.50
C SER A 108 -19.99 -15.54 8.89
N LEU A 109 -19.49 -14.77 9.87
CA LEU A 109 -20.04 -14.70 11.23
C LEU A 109 -21.38 -13.96 11.24
N ILE A 110 -21.51 -12.87 10.50
CA ILE A 110 -22.79 -12.15 10.33
C ILE A 110 -23.87 -13.10 9.78
N ARG A 111 -23.52 -13.89 8.75
CA ARG A 111 -24.46 -14.80 8.10
C ARG A 111 -24.91 -15.96 9.00
N LYS A 112 -24.05 -16.43 9.90
CA LYS A 112 -24.36 -17.55 10.80
C LYS A 112 -25.18 -17.15 12.03
N GLY A 113 -25.26 -15.85 12.32
CA GLY A 113 -25.79 -15.34 13.59
C GLY A 113 -24.77 -15.49 14.72
N PRO A 114 -24.86 -14.66 15.78
CA PRO A 114 -24.06 -14.84 16.99
C PRO A 114 -24.39 -16.15 17.72
#